data_AF-F0YTE3-F1
#
_entry.id   AF-F0YTE3-F1
#
_cell.length_a   1.000
_cell.length_b   1.000
_cell.length_c   1.000
_cell.angle_alpha   90.00
_cell.angle_beta   90.00
_cell.angle_gamma   90.00
#
_symmetry.space_group_name_H-M   'P 1'
#
loop_
_entity.id
_entity.type
_entity.pdbx_description
1 polymer ?
#
loop_
_entity_poly.entity_id
_entity_poly.type
_entity_poly.pdbx_seq_one_letter_code
_entity_poly.pdbx_strand_id
1 'polypeptide(L)' 'MYFKRLEDLRVDHDLTQKQIADHLGIQREVYRRYEKGTHTIPIDYLIKLADLYKTSVDYIIGRTIRKL' A
#
# COMPACT_ATOMS: atom_id res chain seq x y z
N MET A 1 11.24 6.87 -0.26
CA MET A 1 10.32 7.05 -1.42
C MET A 1 8.93 7.18 -0.84
N TYR A 2 8.18 8.24 -1.14
CA TYR A 2 6.88 8.50 -0.51
C TYR A 2 5.73 8.04 -1.41
N PHE A 3 5.05 6.97 -0.99
CA PHE A 3 3.89 6.43 -1.70
C PHE A 3 2.61 6.95 -1.03
N LYS A 4 2.25 8.21 -1.32
CA LYS A 4 1.06 8.86 -0.76
C LYS A 4 -0.20 7.97 -0.84
N ARG A 5 -0.34 7.26 -1.97
CA ARG A 5 -1.51 6.44 -2.29
C ARG A 5 -1.66 5.17 -1.44
N LEU A 6 -0.62 4.71 -0.72
CA LEU A 6 -0.77 3.58 0.20
C LEU A 6 -1.72 3.94 1.34
N GLU A 7 -1.50 5.13 1.95
CA GLU A 7 -2.35 5.63 3.03
C GLU A 7 -3.74 5.98 2.49
N ASP A 8 -3.82 6.65 1.33
CA ASP A 8 -5.09 7.04 0.70
C ASP A 8 -5.96 5.80 0.38
N LEU A 9 -5.40 4.79 -0.32
CA LEU A 9 -6.13 3.57 -0.68
C LEU A 9 -6.59 2.80 0.55
N ARG A 10 -5.77 2.75 1.59
CA ARG A 10 -6.16 2.10 2.85
C ARG A 10 -7.35 2.81 3.48
N VAL A 11 -7.32 4.13 3.58
CA VAL A 11 -8.40 4.93 4.17
C VAL A 11 -9.67 4.84 3.34
N ASP A 12 -9.57 4.90 2.01
CA ASP A 12 -10.70 4.74 1.07
C ASP A 12 -11.45 3.40 1.24
N HIS A 13 -10.78 2.37 1.76
CA HIS A 13 -11.35 1.04 1.97
C HIS A 13 -11.70 0.76 3.44
N ASP A 14 -11.67 1.78 4.31
CA ASP A 14 -11.94 1.64 5.75
C ASP A 14 -11.04 0.61 6.45
N LEU A 15 -9.80 0.42 5.96
CA LEU A 15 -8.86 -0.54 6.50
C LEU A 15 -7.91 0.11 7.52
N THR A 16 -7.59 -0.62 8.57
CA THR A 16 -6.57 -0.25 9.55
C THR A 16 -5.19 -0.67 9.07
N GLN A 17 -4.13 -0.01 9.55
CA GLN A 17 -2.75 -0.44 9.28
C GLN A 17 -2.49 -1.88 9.73
N LYS A 18 -3.20 -2.35 10.77
CA LYS A 18 -3.08 -3.72 11.28
C LYS A 18 -3.67 -4.72 10.30
N GLN A 19 -4.86 -4.46 9.74
CA GLN A 19 -5.47 -5.33 8.72
C GLN A 19 -4.59 -5.48 7.47
N ILE A 20 -3.97 -4.40 7.00
CA ILE A 20 -3.06 -4.49 5.86
C ILE A 20 -1.79 -5.27 6.22
N ALA A 21 -1.23 -5.01 7.40
CA ALA A 21 -0.06 -5.76 7.87
C ALA A 21 -0.35 -7.26 8.01
N ASP A 22 -1.53 -7.62 8.51
CA ASP A 22 -1.98 -9.01 8.62
C ASP A 22 -2.16 -9.65 7.24
N HIS A 23 -2.74 -8.93 6.27
CA HIS A 23 -2.84 -9.37 4.88
C HIS A 23 -1.47 -9.65 4.24
N LEU A 24 -0.47 -8.81 4.56
CA LEU A 24 0.89 -8.96 4.05
C LEU A 24 1.74 -9.94 4.86
N GLY A 25 1.28 -10.40 6.02
CA GLY A 25 2.04 -11.27 6.93
C GLY A 25 3.21 -10.56 7.62
N ILE A 26 3.08 -9.26 7.91
CA ILE A 26 4.13 -8.43 8.51
C ILE A 26 3.65 -7.73 9.79
N GLN A 27 4.58 -7.12 10.53
CA GLN A 27 4.21 -6.31 11.68
C GLN A 27 3.56 -4.98 11.25
N ARG A 28 2.55 -4.51 12.00
CA ARG A 28 1.88 -3.22 11.78
C ARG A 28 2.86 -2.05 11.61
N GLU A 29 3.92 -2.04 12.43
CA GLU A 29 4.94 -0.99 12.40
C GLU A 29 5.75 -0.97 11.10
N VAL A 30 5.97 -2.13 10.48
CA VAL A 30 6.63 -2.24 9.16
C VAL A 30 5.75 -1.59 8.10
N TYR A 31 4.45 -1.92 8.09
CA TYR A 31 3.51 -1.30 7.16
C TYR A 31 3.39 0.23 7.36
N ARG A 32 3.36 0.71 8.61
CA ARG A 32 3.39 2.14 8.94
C ARG A 32 4.59 2.86 8.30
N ARG A 33 5.78 2.24 8.30
CA ARG A 33 6.99 2.80 7.70
C ARG A 33 6.90 2.89 6.18
N TYR A 34 6.19 1.96 5.52
CA TYR A 34 5.90 2.06 4.10
C TYR A 34 5.00 3.26 3.78
N GLU A 35 3.91 3.46 4.53
CA GLU A 35 3.03 4.62 4.33
C GLU A 35 3.76 5.97 4.56
N LYS A 36 4.66 6.02 5.54
CA LYS A 36 5.46 7.22 5.81
C LYS A 36 6.69 7.35 4.91
N GLY A 37 6.92 6.40 4.00
CA GLY A 37 8.04 6.42 3.05
C GLY A 37 9.42 6.33 3.67
N THR A 38 9.50 5.92 4.95
CA THR A 38 10.77 5.76 5.68
C THR A 38 11.43 4.42 5.39
N HIS A 39 10.70 3.46 4.81
CA HIS A 39 11.24 2.21 4.27
C HIS A 39 10.70 1.96 2.86
N THR A 40 11.52 1.33 2.02
CA THR A 40 11.09 0.87 0.70
C THR A 40 10.20 -0.36 0.86
N ILE A 41 9.06 -0.36 0.17
CA ILE A 41 8.16 -1.51 0.10
C ILE A 41 8.68 -2.50 -0.98
N PRO A 42 8.79 -3.80 -0.67
CA PRO A 42 9.09 -4.84 -1.65
C PRO A 42 8.04 -4.91 -2.78
N ILE A 43 8.48 -5.30 -3.98
CA ILE A 43 7.60 -5.43 -5.16
C ILE A 43 6.47 -6.43 -4.90
N ASP A 44 6.76 -7.56 -4.25
CA ASP A 44 5.74 -8.57 -3.96
C ASP A 44 4.59 -8.03 -3.09
N TYR A 45 4.87 -7.08 -2.20
CA TYR A 45 3.83 -6.43 -1.39
C TYR A 45 3.04 -5.42 -2.22
N LEU A 46 3.68 -4.70 -3.14
CA LEU A 46 2.97 -3.82 -4.08
C LEU A 46 1.99 -4.62 -4.95
N ILE A 47 2.39 -5.80 -5.43
CA ILE A 47 1.52 -6.69 -6.21
C ILE A 47 0.31 -7.12 -5.38
N LYS A 48 0.52 -7.62 -4.15
CA LYS A 48 -0.57 -8.01 -3.24
C LYS A 48 -1.53 -6.86 -2.94
N LEU A 49 -1.01 -5.65 -2.73
CA LEU A 49 -1.84 -4.47 -2.48
C LEU A 49 -2.59 -4.02 -3.74
N ALA A 50 -1.99 -4.16 -4.92
CA ALA A 50 -2.67 -3.90 -6.19
C ALA A 50 -3.87 -4.83 -6.36
N ASP A 51 -3.70 -6.12 -6.06
CA ASP A 51 -4.79 -7.11 -6.09
C ASP A 51 -5.87 -6.79 -5.04
N LEU A 52 -5.47 -6.46 -3.81
CA LEU A 52 -6.39 -6.10 -2.71
C LEU A 52 -7.27 -4.91 -3.07
N TYR A 53 -6.66 -3.83 -3.59
CA TYR A 53 -7.35 -2.59 -3.93
C TYR A 53 -7.92 -2.57 -5.35
N LYS A 54 -7.85 -3.69 -6.08
CA LYS A 54 -8.29 -3.83 -7.47
C LYS A 54 -7.75 -2.71 -8.36
N THR A 55 -6.47 -2.40 -8.24
CA THR A 55 -5.79 -1.33 -9.00
C THR A 55 -4.46 -1.84 -9.53
N SER A 56 -3.67 -0.99 -10.19
CA SER A 56 -2.33 -1.34 -10.66
C SER A 56 -1.24 -0.90 -9.69
N VAL A 57 -0.08 -1.58 -9.75
CA VAL A 57 1.13 -1.12 -9.05
C VAL A 57 1.50 0.29 -9.51
N ASP A 58 1.41 0.58 -10.81
CA ASP A 58 1.64 1.93 -11.35
C ASP A 58 0.77 2.99 -10.68
N TYR A 59 -0.48 2.65 -10.35
CA TYR A 59 -1.33 3.54 -9.58
C TYR A 59 -0.80 3.67 -8.15
N ILE A 60 -0.52 2.59 -7.43
CA ILE A 60 -0.01 2.69 -6.05
C ILE A 60 1.26 3.56 -5.97
N ILE A 61 2.16 3.44 -6.95
CA ILE A 61 3.43 4.16 -6.95
C ILE A 61 3.40 5.54 -7.63
N GLY A 62 2.23 6.00 -8.08
CA GLY A 62 2.07 7.36 -8.63
C GLY A 62 2.51 7.54 -10.09
N ARG A 63 2.72 6.46 -10.85
CA ARG A 63 3.09 6.52 -12.28
C ARG A 63 1.92 6.81 -13.22
N THR A 64 0.69 6.54 -12.79
CA THR A 64 -0.54 6.86 -13.54
C THR A 64 -1.53 7.62 -12.67
N ILE A 65 -2.49 8.36 -13.24
CA ILE A 65 -3.59 9.00 -12.50
C ILE A 65 -4.83 8.10 -12.45
N ARG A 66 -4.93 7.12 -13.36
CA ARG A 66 -6.09 6.25 -13.50
C ARG A 66 -6.06 5.13 -12.47
N LYS A 67 -7.07 5.10 -11.59
CA LYS A 67 -7.45 3.93 -10.80
C LYS A 67 -8.26 3.04 -11.75
N LEU A 68 -7.77 1.82 -11.99
CA LEU A 68 -8.48 0.84 -12.84
C LEU A 68 -9.76 0.35 -12.16
#